data_AF-W1WIK5-F1
#
_entry.id   AF-W1WIK5-F1
#
_cell.length_a   1.000
_cell.length_b   1.000
_cell.length_c   1.000
_cell.angle_alpha   90.00
_cell.angle_beta   90.00
_cell.angle_gamma   90.00
#
_symmetry.space_group_name_H-M   'P 1'
#
loop_
_entity.id
_entity.type
_entity.pdbx_description
1 polymer ?
#
loop_
_entity_poly.entity_id
_entity_poly.type
_entity_poly.pdbx_seq_one_letter_code
_entity_poly.pdbx_strand_id
1 'polypeptide(L)' 'RLAEIAYQVNQDTDNIGARRLHTILEKMLEDLSFEAPSMPNAVVDITPQYVDDKLKSISTNKDLSAFIL' A
#
# COMPACT_ATOMS: atom_id res chain seq x y z
N ARG A 1 -8.20 5.91 4.76
CA ARG A 1 -7.27 5.52 3.67
C ARG A 1 -6.46 4.26 4.01
N LEU A 2 -5.23 4.31 4.53
CA LEU A 2 -4.43 3.07 4.73
C LEU A 2 -5.10 2.01 5.64
N ALA A 3 -5.56 2.42 6.82
CA ALA A 3 -6.25 1.52 7.76
C ALA A 3 -7.56 0.96 7.19
N GLU A 4 -8.24 1.73 6.36
CA GLU A 4 -9.49 1.35 5.70
C GLU A 4 -9.24 0.31 4.60
N ILE A 5 -8.19 0.48 3.80
CA ILE A 5 -7.76 -0.51 2.80
C ILE A 5 -7.33 -1.80 3.51
N ALA A 6 -6.53 -1.71 4.57
CA ALA A 6 -6.12 -2.88 5.35
C ALA A 6 -7.33 -3.63 5.94
N TYR A 7 -8.31 -2.89 6.46
CA TYR A 7 -9.55 -3.48 6.94
C TYR A 7 -10.33 -4.17 5.81
N GLN A 8 -10.49 -3.51 4.66
CA GLN A 8 -11.23 -4.06 3.53
C GLN A 8 -10.57 -5.34 2.99
N VAL A 9 -9.24 -5.34 2.80
CA VAL A 9 -8.51 -6.53 2.33
C VAL A 9 -8.62 -7.68 3.35
N ASN A 10 -8.58 -7.39 4.66
CA ASN A 10 -8.82 -8.40 5.70
C ASN A 10 -10.26 -8.96 5.68
N GLN A 11 -11.24 -8.25 5.13
CA GLN A 11 -12.61 -8.75 4.94
C GLN A 11 -12.75 -9.57 3.65
N ASP A 12 -12.02 -9.18 2.60
CA ASP A 12 -12.09 -9.82 1.28
C ASP A 12 -11.18 -11.05 1.14
N THR A 13 -10.20 -11.22 2.02
CA THR A 13 -9.20 -12.29 2.03
C THR A 13 -8.97 -12.81 3.45
N ASP A 14 -7.91 -13.59 3.69
CA ASP A 14 -7.58 -14.08 5.03
C ASP A 14 -7.30 -12.92 6.00
N ASN A 15 -8.01 -12.87 7.11
CA ASN A 15 -7.80 -11.83 8.10
C ASN A 15 -6.53 -12.08 8.92
N ILE A 16 -5.46 -11.36 8.60
CA ILE A 16 -4.18 -11.41 9.33
C ILE A 16 -4.04 -10.27 10.36
N GLY A 17 -5.12 -9.53 10.60
CA GLY A 17 -5.18 -8.41 11.53
C GLY A 17 -4.25 -7.25 11.11
N ALA A 18 -3.59 -6.63 12.08
CA ALA A 18 -2.73 -5.48 11.86
C ALA A 18 -1.50 -5.77 10.97
N ARG A 19 -1.11 -7.04 10.80
CA ARG A 19 0.00 -7.42 9.90
C ARG A 19 -0.24 -6.97 8.47
N ARG A 20 -1.50 -6.86 8.05
CA ARG A 20 -1.91 -6.34 6.74
C ARG A 20 -1.37 -4.94 6.45
N LEU A 21 -1.20 -4.11 7.48
CA LEU A 21 -0.65 -2.77 7.33
C LEU A 21 0.80 -2.79 6.85
N HIS A 22 1.58 -3.81 7.23
CA HIS A 22 2.98 -3.93 6.81
C HIS A 22 3.08 -4.16 5.30
N THR A 23 2.35 -5.14 4.77
CA THR A 23 2.39 -5.48 3.34
C THR A 23 1.87 -4.33 2.47
N ILE A 24 0.81 -3.65 2.92
CA ILE A 24 0.28 -2.46 2.24
C ILE A 24 1.29 -1.31 2.23
N LEU A 25 1.97 -1.04 3.35
CA LEU A 25 2.96 0.03 3.44
C LEU A 25 4.18 -0.26 2.56
N GLU A 26 4.70 -1.49 2.58
CA GLU A 26 5.80 -1.90 1.70
C GLU A 26 5.44 -1.70 0.24
N LYS A 27 4.25 -2.17 -0.18
CA LYS A 27 3.84 -2.04 -1.57
C LYS A 27 3.61 -0.58 -1.98
N MET A 28 3.08 0.25 -1.09
CA MET A 28 2.89 1.68 -1.35
C MET A 28 4.22 2.43 -1.53
N LEU A 29 5.25 2.02 -0.80
CA LEU A 29 6.55 2.70 -0.75
C LEU A 29 7.60 2.09 -1.68
N GLU A 30 7.30 0.98 -2.37
CA GLU A 30 8.25 0.23 -3.21
C GLU A 30 9.00 1.13 -4.21
N ASP A 31 8.26 1.82 -5.09
CA ASP A 31 8.87 2.71 -6.09
C ASP A 31 9.67 3.85 -5.44
N LEU A 32 9.11 4.45 -4.38
CA LEU A 32 9.78 5.55 -3.68
C LEU A 32 11.08 5.09 -3.02
N SER A 33 11.09 3.89 -2.43
CA SER A 33 12.27 3.29 -1.82
C SER A 33 13.34 2.96 -2.88
N PHE A 34 12.93 2.60 -4.10
CA PHE A 34 13.83 2.36 -5.21
C PHE A 34 14.46 3.67 -5.73
N GLU A 35 13.67 4.73 -5.82
CA GLU A 35 14.11 6.03 -6.34
C GLU A 35 14.85 6.89 -5.29
N ALA A 36 14.63 6.65 -4.00
CA ALA A 36 15.18 7.43 -2.89
C ALA A 36 16.69 7.72 -2.97
N PRO A 37 17.59 6.78 -3.36
CA PRO A 37 19.01 7.07 -3.51
C PRO A 37 19.33 8.16 -4.53
N SER A 38 18.45 8.37 -5.52
CA SER A 38 18.57 9.39 -6.56
C SER A 38 17.94 10.74 -6.17
N MET A 39 17.32 10.83 -4.99
CA MET A 39 16.59 12.00 -4.50
C MET A 39 17.17 12.52 -3.17
N PRO A 40 18.44 12.95 -3.11
CA PRO A 40 19.05 13.41 -1.88
C PRO A 40 18.34 14.65 -1.35
N ASN A 41 18.02 14.65 -0.04
CA ASN A 41 17.31 15.72 0.67
C ASN A 41 15.88 16.00 0.16
N ALA A 42 15.28 15.10 -0.60
CA ALA A 42 13.88 15.26 -1.00
C ALA A 42 12.94 15.06 0.20
N VAL A 43 11.92 15.92 0.29
CA VAL A 43 10.79 15.74 1.19
C VAL A 43 9.62 15.26 0.34
N VAL A 44 9.05 14.11 0.70
CA VAL A 44 7.93 13.50 -0.02
C VAL A 44 6.73 13.44 0.91
N ASP A 45 5.74 14.26 0.60
CA ASP A 45 4.49 14.30 1.36
C ASP A 45 3.55 13.17 0.91
N ILE A 46 3.28 12.24 1.82
CA ILE A 46 2.35 11.14 1.59
C ILE A 46 0.91 11.65 1.78
N THR A 47 0.32 12.15 0.70
CA THR A 47 -1.05 12.68 0.69
C THR A 47 -2.10 11.57 0.50
N PRO A 48 -3.38 11.81 0.82
CA PRO A 48 -4.45 10.86 0.51
C PRO A 48 -4.52 10.47 -0.98
N GLN A 49 -4.27 11.42 -1.88
CA GLN A 49 -4.19 11.16 -3.33
C GLN A 49 -3.04 10.21 -3.66
N TYR A 50 -1.87 10.42 -3.07
CA TYR A 50 -0.72 9.53 -3.25
C TYR A 50 -1.05 8.08 -2.84
N VAL A 51 -1.71 7.91 -1.70
CA VAL A 51 -2.14 6.59 -1.21
C VAL A 51 -3.13 5.94 -2.18
N ASP A 52 -4.13 6.68 -2.64
CA ASP A 52 -5.11 6.17 -3.59
C ASP A 52 -4.45 5.76 -4.90
N ASP A 53 -3.60 6.60 -5.48
CA ASP A 53 -2.96 6.35 -6.77
C ASP A 53 -2.06 5.11 -6.72
N LYS A 54 -1.30 4.93 -5.63
CA LYS A 54 -0.43 3.77 -5.44
C LYS A 54 -1.18 2.47 -5.15
N LEU A 55 -2.33 2.53 -4.47
CA LEU A 55 -3.06 1.33 -4.03
C LEU A 55 -4.31 1.02 -4.87
N LYS A 56 -4.65 1.86 -5.86
CA LYS A 56 -5.83 1.72 -6.73
C LYS A 56 -5.91 0.36 -7.41
N SER A 57 -4.79 -0.10 -7.96
CA SER A 57 -4.69 -1.37 -8.70
C SER A 57 -4.88 -2.60 -7.80
N ILE A 58 -4.56 -2.46 -6.52
CA ILE A 58 -4.66 -3.54 -5.54
C ILE A 58 -6.10 -3.65 -5.03
N SER A 59 -6.70 -2.50 -4.69
CA SER A 59 -8.08 -2.41 -4.23
C SER A 59 -9.12 -2.91 -5.24
N THR A 60 -8.84 -2.89 -6.54
CA THR A 60 -9.80 -3.32 -7.58
C THR A 60 -9.68 -4.79 -7.97
N ASN A 61 -8.64 -5.51 -7.53
CA ASN A 61 -8.39 -6.88 -7.96
C ASN A 61 -8.20 -7.80 -6.74
N LYS A 62 -9.25 -8.60 -6.44
CA LYS A 62 -9.28 -9.52 -5.30
C LYS A 62 -8.19 -10.60 -5.40
N ASP A 63 -7.96 -11.14 -6.59
CA ASP A 63 -6.92 -12.15 -6.80
C ASP A 63 -5.53 -11.54 -6.58
N LEU A 64 -5.31 -10.34 -7.11
CA LEU A 64 -4.03 -9.64 -6.92
C LEU A 64 -3.76 -9.32 -5.45
N SER A 65 -4.80 -8.91 -4.70
CA SER A 65 -4.71 -8.68 -3.26
C SER A 65 -4.35 -9.95 -2.48
N ALA A 66 -4.88 -11.11 -2.87
CA ALA A 66 -4.60 -12.38 -2.18
C ALA A 66 -3.17 -12.90 -2.41
N PHE A 67 -2.54 -12.56 -3.54
CA PHE A 67 -1.17 -12.98 -3.87
C PHE A 67 -0.09 -11.97 -3.48
N ILE A 68 -0.41 -10.67 -3.45
CA ILE A 68 0.56 -9.59 -3.20
C ILE A 68 0.47 -9.05 -1.77
N LEU A 69 -0.71 -9.05 -1.14
CA LEU A 69 -0.93 -8.43 0.17
C LEU A 69 -1.19 -9.43 1.30
#